data_AF-A0A1F5E5B7-F1
#
_entry.id   AF-A0A1F5E5B7-F1
#
_cell.length_a   1.000
_cell.length_b   1.000
_cell.length_c   1.000
_cell.angle_alpha   90.00
_cell.angle_beta   90.00
_cell.angle_gamma   90.00
#
_symmetry.space_group_name_H-M   'P 1'
#
loop_
_entity.id
_entity.type
_entity.pdbx_description
1 polymer ?
#
loop_
_entity_poly.entity_id
_entity_poly.type
_entity_poly.pdbx_seq_one_letter_code
_entity_poly.pdbx_strand_id
1 'polypeptide(L)'
;VYVLLSLKSRRLYIGQTGDLRQRFIEHNNGIGGKYTKDNKPFKLIFYEAFLAKKDAYKQEKFYKTGHGREVLKDKLESSLKNWEIV
;
A
#
# COMPACT_ATOMS: atom_id res chain seq x y z
N VAL A 1 5.75 6.43 2.12
CA VAL A 1 5.11 5.47 1.18
C VAL A 1 4.47 4.37 2.01
N TYR A 2 3.33 3.83 1.59
CA TYR A 2 2.60 2.79 2.32
C TYR A 2 2.06 1.71 1.39
N VAL A 3 1.89 0.51 1.95
CA VAL A 3 1.30 -0.64 1.27
C VAL A 3 0.13 -1.13 2.10
N LEU A 4 -1.05 -1.15 1.48
CA LEU A 4 -2.27 -1.71 2.04
C LEU A 4 -2.58 -3.04 1.36
N LEU A 5 -3.06 -3.99 2.14
CA LEU A 5 -3.71 -5.20 1.66
C LEU A 5 -5.22 -5.01 1.67
N SER A 6 -5.86 -5.14 0.51
CA SER A 6 -7.32 -5.29 0.46
C SER A 6 -7.71 -6.64 1.05
N LEU A 7 -8.52 -6.64 2.11
CA LEU A 7 -9.06 -7.87 2.67
C LEU A 7 -10.15 -8.47 1.77
N LYS A 8 -10.74 -7.65 0.89
CA LYS A 8 -11.77 -8.05 -0.06
C LYS A 8 -11.18 -8.71 -1.32
N SER A 9 -10.22 -8.04 -1.95
CA SER A 9 -9.68 -8.48 -3.25
C SER A 9 -8.35 -9.21 -3.15
N ARG A 10 -7.77 -9.31 -1.94
CA ARG A 10 -6.42 -9.84 -1.68
C ARG A 10 -5.31 -9.16 -2.48
N ARG A 11 -5.53 -7.93 -2.97
CA ARG A 11 -4.55 -7.17 -3.76
C ARG A 11 -3.84 -6.13 -2.91
N LEU A 12 -2.61 -5.82 -3.30
CA LEU A 12 -1.82 -4.75 -2.72
C LEU A 12 -2.15 -3.39 -3.36
N TYR A 13 -2.32 -2.37 -2.54
CA TYR A 13 -2.41 -0.97 -2.93
C TYR A 13 -1.19 -0.22 -2.42
N ILE A 14 -0.53 0.54 -3.29
CA ILE A 14 0.68 1.29 -2.98
C ILE A 14 0.39 2.78 -3.16
N GLY A 15 0.65 3.56 -2.11
CA GLY A 15 0.40 5.00 -2.10
C GLY A 15 1.45 5.78 -1.31
N GLN A 16 1.34 7.11 -1.35
CA GLN A 16 2.10 8.02 -0.48
C GLN A 16 1.21 9.14 0.03
N THR A 17 1.50 9.61 1.24
CA THR A 17 0.73 10.63 1.98
C THR A 17 1.63 11.33 2.98
N GLY A 18 1.29 12.57 3.35
CA GLY A 18 1.91 13.30 4.45
C GLY A 18 1.38 12.89 5.82
N ASP A 19 0.14 12.36 5.88
CA ASP A 19 -0.47 11.80 7.09
C ASP A 19 -0.98 10.38 6.80
N LEU A 20 -0.29 9.39 7.36
CA LEU A 20 -0.61 7.98 7.17
C LEU A 20 -1.87 7.56 7.94
N ARG A 21 -2.06 8.08 9.15
CA ARG A 21 -3.18 7.70 10.01
C ARG A 21 -4.49 8.19 9.42
N GLN A 22 -4.53 9.47 9.04
CA GLN A 22 -5.69 10.06 8.38
C GLN A 22 -6.04 9.30 7.10
N ARG A 23 -5.06 9.10 6.20
CA ARG A 23 -5.27 8.44 4.91
C ARG A 23 -5.75 6.98 5.05
N PHE A 24 -5.26 6.26 6.05
CA PHE A 24 -5.71 4.89 6.33
C PHE A 24 -7.19 4.85 6.75
N ILE A 25 -7.62 5.78 7.59
CA ILE A 25 -9.02 5.93 8.02
C ILE A 25 -9.89 6.32 6.81
N GLU A 26 -9.47 7.30 6.02
CA GLU A 26 -10.17 7.73 4.80
C GLU A 26 -10.45 6.56 3.86
N HIS A 27 -9.41 5.78 3.53
CA HIS A 27 -9.56 4.64 2.61
C HIS A 27 -10.52 3.57 3.14
N ASN A 28 -10.47 3.27 4.44
CA ASN A 28 -11.40 2.32 5.05
C ASN A 28 -12.85 2.87 5.16
N ASN A 29 -13.02 4.18 5.20
CA ASN A 29 -14.34 4.84 5.12
C ASN A 29 -14.82 5.01 3.67
N GLY A 30 -14.05 4.53 2.67
CA GLY A 30 -14.40 4.67 1.25
C GLY A 30 -14.15 6.06 0.68
N ILE A 31 -13.37 6.90 1.37
CA ILE A 31 -12.92 8.22 0.93
C ILE A 31 -11.59 8.04 0.19
N GLY A 32 -11.51 8.57 -1.03
CA GLY A 32 -10.38 8.40 -1.93
C GLY A 32 -10.81 8.12 -3.36
N GLY A 33 -10.04 7.31 -4.09
CA GLY A 33 -10.37 6.94 -5.47
C GLY A 33 -11.38 5.80 -5.58
N LYS A 34 -11.92 5.59 -6.79
CA LYS A 34 -12.81 4.45 -7.11
C LYS A 34 -12.25 3.12 -6.61
N TYR A 35 -10.96 2.86 -6.88
CA TYR A 35 -10.31 1.62 -6.47
C TYR A 35 -10.34 1.41 -4.95
N THR A 36 -9.98 2.42 -4.16
CA THR A 36 -9.96 2.29 -2.69
C THR A 36 -11.38 2.16 -2.14
N LYS A 37 -12.35 2.85 -2.73
CA LYS A 37 -13.77 2.72 -2.35
C LYS A 37 -14.33 1.31 -2.57
N ASP A 38 -13.95 0.68 -3.69
CA ASP A 38 -14.48 -0.61 -4.14
C ASP A 38 -13.78 -1.81 -3.49
N ASN A 39 -12.55 -1.62 -2.97
CA ASN A 39 -11.69 -2.68 -2.43
C ASN A 39 -11.42 -2.60 -0.92
N LYS A 40 -12.09 -1.73 -0.17
CA LYS A 40 -12.09 -1.79 1.30
C LYS A 40 -12.76 -3.09 1.81
N PRO A 41 -12.52 -3.54 3.06
CA PRO A 41 -11.60 -2.98 4.04
C PRO A 41 -10.13 -3.29 3.74
N PHE A 42 -9.24 -2.44 4.26
CA PHE A 42 -7.80 -2.53 4.08
C PHE A 42 -7.07 -2.77 5.40
N LYS A 43 -6.00 -3.57 5.33
CA LYS A 43 -4.98 -3.70 6.38
C LYS A 43 -3.69 -3.01 5.95
N LEU A 44 -3.14 -2.15 6.81
CA LEU A 44 -1.80 -1.63 6.61
C LEU A 44 -0.77 -2.73 6.91
N ILE A 45 0.08 -3.06 5.93
CA ILE A 45 1.06 -4.14 6.07
C ILE A 45 2.50 -3.65 6.01
N PHE A 46 2.73 -2.47 5.46
CA PHE A 46 4.05 -1.86 5.39
C PHE A 46 3.94 -0.35 5.20
N TYR A 47 4.88 0.40 5.78
CA TYR A 47 5.10 1.79 5.44
C TYR A 47 6.55 2.18 5.71
N GLU A 48 6.95 3.29 5.10
CA GLU A 48 8.26 3.91 5.26
C GLU A 48 8.11 5.42 5.12
N ALA A 49 8.90 6.15 5.90
CA ALA A 49 8.87 7.60 5.97
C ALA A 49 10.09 8.20 5.26
N PHE A 50 9.89 9.35 4.64
CA PHE A 50 10.94 10.10 3.94
C PHE A 50 10.85 11.55 4.38
N LEU A 51 12.02 12.19 4.55
CA LEU A 51 12.08 13.62 4.82
C LEU A 51 11.70 14.45 3.59
N ALA A 52 12.21 14.04 2.40
CA ALA A 52 11.92 14.72 1.15
C ALA A 52 10.79 14.04 0.37
N LYS A 53 9.80 14.83 -0.07
CA LYS A 53 8.68 14.38 -0.91
C LYS A 53 9.15 13.70 -2.21
N LYS A 54 10.27 14.16 -2.78
CA LYS A 54 10.83 13.61 -4.02
C LYS A 54 11.29 12.16 -3.84
N ASP A 55 11.82 11.81 -2.68
CA ASP A 55 12.27 10.45 -2.39
C ASP A 55 11.07 9.51 -2.19
N ALA A 56 10.06 9.96 -1.45
CA ALA A 56 8.78 9.25 -1.35
C ALA A 56 8.14 8.98 -2.72
N TYR A 57 8.16 9.97 -3.62
CA TYR A 57 7.63 9.82 -4.98
C TYR A 57 8.42 8.80 -5.81
N LYS A 58 9.75 8.88 -5.80
CA LYS A 58 10.61 7.90 -6.50
C LYS A 58 10.34 6.49 -6.01
N GLN A 59 10.22 6.33 -4.69
CA GLN A 59 10.02 5.04 -4.07
C GLN A 59 8.63 4.45 -4.33
N GLU A 60 7.57 5.27 -4.27
CA GLU A 60 6.22 4.86 -4.68
C GLU A 60 6.21 4.40 -6.14
N LYS A 61 6.86 5.17 -7.04
CA LYS A 61 6.95 4.83 -8.46
C LYS A 61 7.71 3.52 -8.66
N PHE A 62 8.84 3.33 -7.96
CA PHE A 62 9.61 2.09 -7.99
C PHE A 62 8.75 0.89 -7.58
N TYR A 63 8.07 0.95 -6.45
CA TYR A 63 7.20 -0.13 -5.97
C TYR A 63 6.00 -0.42 -6.87
N LYS A 64 5.62 0.50 -7.78
CA LYS A 64 4.59 0.25 -8.81
C LYS A 64 5.14 -0.43 -10.07
N THR A 65 6.45 -0.58 -10.23
CA THR A 65 7.09 -1.35 -11.32
C THR A 65 7.01 -2.86 -11.07
N GLY A 66 7.32 -3.68 -12.09
CA GLY A 66 7.40 -5.14 -11.94
C GLY A 66 8.45 -5.55 -10.89
N HIS A 67 9.69 -5.13 -11.11
CA HIS A 67 10.79 -5.43 -10.18
C HIS A 67 10.56 -4.89 -8.77
N GLY A 68 10.05 -3.66 -8.63
CA GLY A 68 9.74 -3.11 -7.30
C GLY A 68 8.64 -3.88 -6.56
N ARG A 69 7.71 -4.53 -7.26
CA ARG A 69 6.71 -5.42 -6.66
C ARG A 69 7.34 -6.73 -6.19
N GLU A 70 8.29 -7.29 -6.92
CA GLU A 70 9.06 -8.47 -6.49
C GLU A 70 9.82 -8.16 -5.21
N VAL A 71 10.56 -7.05 -5.18
CA VAL A 71 11.27 -6.59 -3.97
C VAL A 71 10.33 -6.40 -2.78
N LEU A 72 9.12 -5.87 -2.99
CA LEU A 72 8.12 -5.78 -1.91
C LEU A 72 7.62 -7.14 -1.45
N LYS A 73 7.38 -8.08 -2.38
CA LYS A 73 6.92 -9.43 -2.04
C LYS A 73 7.97 -10.15 -1.21
N ASP A 74 9.23 -10.08 -1.60
CA ASP A 74 10.34 -10.69 -0.86
C ASP A 74 10.48 -10.05 0.53
N LYS A 75 10.46 -8.71 0.60
CA LYS A 75 10.54 -7.96 1.87
C LYS A 75 9.40 -8.31 2.84
N LEU A 76 8.22 -8.65 2.31
CA LEU A 76 7.01 -8.90 3.09
C LEU A 76 6.61 -10.39 3.10
N GLU A 77 7.48 -11.31 2.67
CA GLU A 77 7.16 -12.73 2.46
C GLU A 77 6.43 -13.34 3.66
N SER A 78 7.02 -13.24 4.86
CA SER A 78 6.44 -13.77 6.09
C SER A 78 5.13 -13.08 6.48
N SER A 79 5.01 -11.77 6.20
CA SER A 79 3.79 -11.00 6.48
C SER A 79 2.66 -11.34 5.52
N LEU A 80 2.99 -11.81 4.30
CA LEU A 80 2.04 -12.14 3.23
C LEU A 80 1.68 -13.63 3.16
N LYS A 81 2.45 -14.50 3.82
CA LYS A 81 2.32 -15.97 3.78
C LYS A 81 0.89 -16.49 3.92
N ASN A 82 0.07 -15.86 4.75
CA ASN A 82 -1.29 -16.32 5.06
C ASN A 82 -2.40 -15.59 4.29
N TRP A 83 -2.06 -14.74 3.31
CA TRP A 83 -3.02 -13.83 2.68
C TRP A 83 -3.45 -14.20 1.26
N GLU A 84 -2.89 -15.26 0.65
CA GLU A 84 -3.20 -15.70 -0.72
C GLU A 84 -3.38 -14.52 -1.68
N ILE A 85 -2.30 -13.77 -1.88
CA ILE A 85 -2.33 -12.51 -2.64
C ILE A 85 -2.46 -12.78 -4.14
N VAL A 86 -3.39 -12.06 -4.77
CA VAL A 86 -3.66 -12.08 -6.23
C VAL A 86 -2.82 -11.05 -6.96
#